data_AF-A0A386WYY2-F1
#
_entry.id   AF-A0A386WYY2-F1
#
_cell.length_a   1.000
_cell.length_b   1.000
_cell.length_c   1.000
_cell.angle_alpha   90.00
_cell.angle_beta   90.00
_cell.angle_gamma   90.00
#
_symmetry.space_group_name_H-M   'P 1'
#
loop_
_entity.id
_entity.type
_entity.pdbx_description
1 polymer ?
#
loop_
_entity_poly.entity_id
_entity_poly.type
_entity_poly.pdbx_seq_one_letter_code
_entity_poly.pdbx_strand_id
1 'polypeptide(L)'
;MGRRPGYVAMALLGALLFGTAGLALGSWYGGRGTEPLSAEATRSAPGELLPGVEPSGATTVQGYRYGVWLAADDVGGSRIEFQYGDGADCALSELMRRAAERRGWREIRRVPGASCDGWRAERDGMTVTLTHPAHGSRLSITQSAPGGFRAATITGTLLGAVAGAVLFGVVARSRRPVPLLVGTLVTVALFPGAALTWTDLAANRLAEPVWPVWRGLAPVLVPLWLVLLLIGVIVLARRRDPAVPVTDPVATGHAG
;
A
#
# COMPACT_ATOMS: atom_id res chain seq x y z
N MET A 1 24.74 -10.61 -29.08
CA MET A 1 23.70 -9.77 -28.43
C MET A 1 23.97 -9.68 -26.94
N GLY A 2 24.86 -8.78 -26.50
CA GLY A 2 25.15 -8.58 -25.08
C GLY A 2 24.30 -7.45 -24.51
N ARG A 3 23.11 -7.74 -23.97
CA ARG A 3 22.40 -6.75 -23.14
C ARG A 3 23.26 -6.51 -21.89
N ARG A 4 23.88 -5.33 -21.76
CA ARG A 4 24.67 -5.00 -20.56
C ARG A 4 23.77 -5.14 -19.32
N PRO A 5 24.21 -5.84 -18.26
CA PRO A 5 23.40 -6.15 -17.08
C PRO A 5 22.79 -4.90 -16.42
N GLY A 6 23.44 -3.74 -16.54
CA GLY A 6 22.92 -2.46 -16.05
C GLY A 6 21.60 -2.00 -16.69
N TYR A 7 21.33 -2.33 -17.96
CA TYR A 7 20.05 -1.97 -18.60
C TYR A 7 18.88 -2.77 -18.02
N VAL A 8 19.12 -4.06 -17.77
CA VAL A 8 18.12 -4.96 -17.21
C VAL A 8 17.84 -4.57 -15.76
N ALA A 9 18.88 -4.29 -14.98
CA ALA A 9 18.74 -3.81 -13.60
C ALA A 9 17.94 -2.50 -13.52
N MET A 10 18.20 -1.52 -14.39
CA MET A 10 17.45 -0.27 -14.40
C MET A 10 15.99 -0.45 -14.83
N ALA A 11 15.72 -1.29 -15.82
CA ALA A 11 14.35 -1.59 -16.23
C ALA A 11 13.56 -2.30 -15.12
N LEU A 12 14.18 -3.25 -14.41
CA LEU A 12 13.58 -3.93 -13.26
C LEU A 12 13.34 -2.97 -12.09
N LEU A 13 14.27 -2.05 -11.81
CA LEU A 13 14.10 -1.02 -10.80
C LEU A 13 12.92 -0.10 -11.14
N GLY A 14 12.83 0.38 -12.38
CA GLY A 14 11.70 1.18 -12.85
C GLY A 14 10.38 0.41 -12.73
N ALA A 15 10.37 -0.87 -13.14
CA ALA A 15 9.20 -1.73 -13.03
C ALA A 15 8.75 -1.91 -11.58
N LEU A 16 9.69 -2.10 -10.65
CA LEU A 16 9.40 -2.25 -9.23
C LEU A 16 8.79 -0.96 -8.66
N LEU A 17 9.46 0.18 -8.86
CA LEU A 17 9.04 1.45 -8.28
C LEU A 17 7.68 1.91 -8.83
N PHE A 18 7.51 1.96 -10.15
CA PHE A 18 6.25 2.37 -10.73
C PHE A 18 5.17 1.29 -10.59
N GLY A 19 5.55 0.01 -10.53
CA GLY A 19 4.65 -1.08 -10.14
C GLY A 19 4.06 -0.85 -8.75
N THR A 20 4.87 -0.44 -7.76
CA THR A 20 4.36 -0.10 -6.42
C THR A 20 3.46 1.13 -6.40
N ALA A 21 3.79 2.17 -7.18
CA ALA A 21 2.92 3.34 -7.32
C ALA A 21 1.59 2.96 -7.98
N GLY A 22 1.62 2.13 -9.03
CA GLY A 22 0.45 1.60 -9.70
C GLY A 22 -0.39 0.68 -8.80
N LEU A 23 0.25 -0.12 -7.95
CA LEU A 23 -0.40 -0.93 -6.92
C LEU A 23 -1.15 -0.05 -5.92
N ALA A 24 -0.50 0.99 -5.41
CA ALA A 24 -1.11 1.95 -4.50
C ALA A 24 -2.30 2.66 -5.14
N LEU A 25 -2.14 3.21 -6.35
CA LEU A 25 -3.21 3.85 -7.11
C LEU A 25 -4.37 2.90 -7.42
N GLY A 26 -4.08 1.66 -7.82
CA GLY A 26 -5.09 0.64 -8.10
C GLY A 26 -5.85 0.22 -6.83
N SER A 27 -5.15 0.08 -5.70
CA SER A 27 -5.77 -0.21 -4.41
C SER A 27 -6.62 0.96 -3.89
N TRP A 28 -6.18 2.19 -4.14
CA TRP A 28 -6.94 3.37 -3.78
C TRP A 28 -8.20 3.47 -4.61
N TYR A 29 -8.08 3.41 -5.94
CA TYR A 29 -9.24 3.51 -6.84
C TYR A 29 -10.23 2.36 -6.62
N GLY A 30 -9.72 1.13 -6.45
CA GLY A 30 -10.57 -0.04 -6.22
C GLY A 30 -11.15 -0.12 -4.81
N GLY A 31 -10.64 0.64 -3.85
CA GLY A 31 -10.97 0.53 -2.43
C GLY A 31 -11.58 1.79 -1.80
N ARG A 32 -11.91 2.80 -2.62
CA ARG A 32 -12.55 4.04 -2.17
C ARG A 32 -14.05 4.03 -2.42
N GLY A 33 -14.79 4.78 -1.61
CA GLY A 33 -16.22 4.98 -1.83
C GLY A 33 -17.00 3.68 -1.73
N THR A 34 -16.51 2.75 -0.91
CA THR A 34 -17.19 1.50 -0.65
C THR A 34 -18.32 1.77 0.32
N GLU A 35 -19.48 1.15 0.08
CA GLU A 35 -20.69 1.45 0.85
C GLU A 35 -20.45 1.20 2.34
N PRO A 36 -20.61 2.19 3.23
CA PRO A 36 -20.27 2.02 4.63
C PRO A 36 -21.03 0.83 5.24
N LEU A 37 -20.43 0.19 6.24
CA LEU A 37 -21.05 -0.92 6.96
C LEU A 37 -22.48 -0.53 7.37
N SER A 38 -23.47 -1.29 6.91
CA SER A 38 -24.86 -1.00 7.28
C SER A 38 -25.03 -1.19 8.78
N ALA A 39 -25.60 -0.19 9.44
CA ALA A 39 -25.77 -0.21 10.89
C ALA A 39 -26.63 -1.41 11.34
N GLU A 40 -27.63 -1.76 10.53
CA GLU A 40 -28.52 -2.88 10.80
C GLU A 40 -27.81 -4.22 10.66
N ALA A 41 -27.10 -4.46 9.55
CA ALA A 41 -26.40 -5.73 9.37
C ALA A 41 -25.25 -5.91 10.37
N THR A 42 -24.62 -4.82 10.81
CA THR A 42 -23.56 -4.88 11.82
C THR A 42 -24.11 -5.18 13.22
N ARG A 43 -25.35 -4.77 13.53
CA ARG A 43 -26.02 -5.13 14.80
C ARG A 43 -26.57 -6.55 14.79
N SER A 44 -27.03 -7.05 13.65
CA SER A 44 -27.64 -8.39 13.56
C SER A 44 -26.63 -9.51 13.41
N ALA A 45 -25.50 -9.27 12.72
CA ALA A 45 -24.48 -10.28 12.45
C ALA A 45 -23.91 -10.99 13.70
N PRO A 46 -23.63 -10.32 14.84
CA PRO A 46 -23.16 -10.99 16.06
C PRO A 46 -24.18 -11.99 16.62
N GLY A 47 -25.45 -11.61 16.75
CA GLY A 47 -26.51 -12.51 17.22
C GLY A 47 -26.80 -13.63 16.23
N GLU A 48 -26.50 -13.40 14.95
CA GLU A 48 -26.58 -14.40 13.91
C GLU A 48 -25.40 -15.40 13.94
N LEU A 49 -24.17 -14.94 14.14
CA LEU A 49 -23.00 -15.83 14.12
C LEU A 49 -22.74 -16.49 15.48
N LEU A 50 -23.13 -15.84 16.57
CA LEU A 50 -22.97 -16.33 17.94
C LEU A 50 -24.33 -16.28 18.67
N PRO A 51 -25.29 -17.13 18.26
CA PRO A 51 -26.64 -17.09 18.82
C PRO A 51 -26.65 -17.44 20.30
N GLY A 52 -27.37 -16.63 21.10
CA GLY A 52 -27.48 -16.82 22.54
C GLY A 52 -26.27 -16.36 23.34
N VAL A 53 -25.31 -15.68 22.71
CA VAL A 53 -24.13 -15.12 23.37
C VAL A 53 -24.16 -13.60 23.25
N GLU A 54 -24.27 -12.92 24.38
CA GLU A 54 -24.21 -11.46 24.43
C GLU A 54 -22.75 -10.98 24.49
N PRO A 55 -22.39 -9.93 23.72
CA PRO A 55 -21.08 -9.32 23.83
C PRO A 55 -20.94 -8.55 25.14
N SER A 56 -19.79 -8.65 25.80
CA SER A 56 -19.45 -7.86 26.99
C SER A 56 -19.23 -6.38 26.67
N GLY A 57 -18.93 -6.06 25.41
CA GLY A 57 -18.81 -4.70 24.93
C GLY A 57 -18.72 -4.62 23.41
N ALA A 58 -19.00 -3.44 22.87
CA ALA A 58 -18.88 -3.13 21.46
C ALA A 58 -18.15 -1.80 21.27
N THR A 59 -17.19 -1.76 20.35
CA THR A 59 -16.45 -0.54 20.02
C THR A 59 -16.38 -0.36 18.50
N THR A 60 -16.58 0.87 18.05
CA THR A 60 -16.29 1.25 16.67
C THR A 60 -14.86 1.75 16.60
N VAL A 61 -14.04 1.11 15.79
CA VAL A 61 -12.63 1.43 15.61
C VAL A 61 -12.45 2.03 14.22
N GLN A 62 -11.97 3.27 14.18
CA GLN A 62 -11.60 3.91 12.93
C GLN A 62 -10.24 3.36 12.47
N GLY A 63 -10.13 3.08 11.17
CA GLY A 63 -8.90 2.61 10.56
C GLY A 63 -7.82 3.68 10.62
N TYR A 64 -6.65 3.32 11.16
CA TYR A 64 -5.48 4.20 11.24
C TYR A 64 -4.24 3.44 10.76
N ARG A 65 -3.56 3.99 9.75
CA ARG A 65 -2.36 3.36 9.15
C ARG A 65 -1.37 4.43 8.72
N TYR A 66 -0.09 4.20 9.02
CA TYR A 66 1.03 5.06 8.60
C TYR A 66 0.86 6.55 8.93
N GLY A 67 0.25 6.88 10.08
CA GLY A 67 0.00 8.27 10.44
C GLY A 67 -1.33 8.84 9.92
N VAL A 68 -2.09 8.06 9.15
CA VAL A 68 -3.25 8.52 8.38
C VAL A 68 -4.53 7.82 8.87
N TRP A 69 -5.54 8.62 9.19
CA TRP A 69 -6.90 8.16 9.41
C TRP A 69 -7.57 7.86 8.07
N LEU A 70 -8.13 6.66 7.94
CA LEU A 70 -8.90 6.23 6.78
C LEU A 70 -10.31 6.80 6.85
N ALA A 71 -10.91 7.06 5.68
CA ALA A 71 -12.32 7.44 5.62
C ALA A 71 -13.20 6.24 5.96
N ALA A 72 -14.40 6.46 6.50
CA ALA A 72 -15.27 5.37 6.94
C ALA A 72 -15.73 4.46 5.79
N ASP A 73 -15.78 5.01 4.58
CA ASP A 73 -16.12 4.41 3.29
C ASP A 73 -14.88 3.94 2.49
N ASP A 74 -13.68 3.99 3.08
CA ASP A 74 -12.53 3.30 2.52
C ASP A 74 -12.55 1.83 2.98
N VAL A 75 -12.09 0.91 2.12
CA VAL A 75 -11.86 -0.50 2.52
C VAL A 75 -10.94 -0.54 3.74
N GLY A 76 -11.39 -1.15 4.83
CA GLY A 76 -10.64 -1.21 6.09
C GLY A 76 -10.62 0.10 6.90
N GLY A 77 -11.40 1.10 6.48
CA GLY A 77 -11.45 2.41 7.11
C GLY A 77 -12.34 2.49 8.36
N SER A 78 -13.26 1.54 8.53
CA SER A 78 -13.99 1.34 9.77
C SER A 78 -14.16 -0.15 10.07
N ARG A 79 -14.15 -0.48 11.37
CA ARG A 79 -14.50 -1.81 11.85
C ARG A 79 -15.26 -1.72 13.17
N ILE A 80 -16.16 -2.66 13.39
CA ILE A 80 -16.85 -2.81 14.68
C ILE A 80 -16.31 -4.05 15.35
N GLU A 81 -15.87 -3.90 16.60
CA GLU A 81 -15.37 -4.99 17.42
C GLU A 81 -16.35 -5.29 18.54
N PHE A 82 -16.71 -6.56 18.69
CA PHE A 82 -17.48 -7.09 19.80
C PHE A 82 -16.55 -7.95 20.65
N GLN A 83 -16.55 -7.70 21.95
CA GLN A 83 -15.78 -8.45 22.93
C GLN A 83 -16.68 -9.49 23.60
N TYR A 84 -16.12 -10.66 23.86
CA TYR A 84 -16.82 -11.77 24.49
C TYR A 84 -15.96 -12.34 25.62
N GLY A 85 -16.44 -12.11 26.84
CA GLY A 85 -15.81 -12.54 28.08
C GLY A 85 -14.41 -11.96 28.32
N ASP A 86 -13.82 -12.35 29.45
CA ASP A 86 -12.48 -11.92 29.87
C ASP A 86 -11.37 -12.94 29.51
N GLY A 87 -11.75 -14.01 28.81
CA GLY A 87 -10.86 -15.11 28.42
C GLY A 87 -11.22 -15.70 27.06
N ALA A 88 -10.31 -16.48 26.49
CA ALA A 88 -10.58 -17.16 25.23
C ALA A 88 -11.61 -18.29 25.43
N ASP A 89 -12.75 -18.17 24.76
CA ASP A 89 -13.80 -19.17 24.76
C ASP A 89 -13.84 -19.88 23.40
N CYS A 90 -13.16 -21.03 23.35
CA CYS A 90 -13.05 -21.82 22.13
C CYS A 90 -14.39 -22.43 21.67
N ALA A 91 -15.43 -22.45 22.52
CA ALA A 91 -16.76 -22.89 22.11
C ALA A 91 -17.37 -21.92 21.07
N LEU A 92 -17.03 -20.63 21.16
CA LEU A 92 -17.49 -19.61 20.21
C LEU A 92 -16.99 -19.88 18.78
N SER A 93 -15.81 -20.48 18.63
CA SER A 93 -15.27 -20.81 17.32
C SER A 93 -16.10 -21.85 16.58
N GLU A 94 -16.46 -22.93 17.27
CA GLU A 94 -17.29 -23.97 16.68
C GLU A 94 -18.74 -23.50 16.48
N LEU A 95 -19.23 -22.64 17.39
CA LEU A 95 -20.54 -21.99 17.25
C LEU A 95 -20.59 -21.11 16.00
N MET A 96 -19.60 -20.22 15.83
CA MET A 96 -19.50 -19.35 14.65
C MET A 96 -19.44 -20.15 13.37
N ARG A 97 -18.59 -21.18 13.31
CA ARG A 97 -18.44 -22.03 12.11
C ARG A 97 -19.77 -22.64 11.70
N ARG A 98 -20.48 -23.29 12.63
CA ARG A 98 -21.78 -23.94 12.34
C ARG A 98 -22.87 -22.93 12.02
N ALA A 99 -22.86 -21.75 12.64
CA ALA A 99 -23.81 -20.69 12.34
C ALA A 99 -23.57 -20.11 10.95
N ALA A 100 -22.31 -19.83 10.60
CA ALA A 100 -21.89 -19.34 9.29
C ALA A 100 -22.30 -20.31 8.17
N GLU A 101 -22.00 -21.60 8.33
CA GLU A 101 -22.35 -22.65 7.37
C GLU A 101 -23.87 -22.74 7.16
N ARG A 102 -24.66 -22.70 8.24
CA ARG A 102 -26.12 -22.82 8.17
C ARG A 102 -26.81 -21.58 7.62
N ARG A 103 -26.21 -20.39 7.78
CA ARG A 103 -26.84 -19.12 7.43
C ARG A 103 -26.28 -18.48 6.16
N GLY A 104 -25.68 -19.30 5.30
CA GLY A 104 -25.29 -18.91 3.96
C GLY A 104 -24.10 -17.96 3.89
N TRP A 105 -23.28 -17.90 4.94
CA TRP A 105 -22.02 -17.19 4.88
C TRP A 105 -21.03 -17.93 3.98
N ARG A 106 -20.17 -17.18 3.29
CA ARG A 106 -19.22 -17.68 2.29
C ARG A 106 -17.78 -17.50 2.77
N GLU A 107 -16.84 -18.07 2.02
CA GLU A 107 -15.40 -17.98 2.28
C GLU A 107 -15.01 -18.32 3.72
N ILE A 108 -15.68 -19.31 4.31
CA ILE A 108 -15.46 -19.74 5.70
C ILE A 108 -14.04 -20.30 5.81
N ARG A 109 -13.18 -19.57 6.52
CA ARG A 109 -11.76 -19.89 6.65
C ARG A 109 -11.32 -19.81 8.10
N ARG A 110 -10.40 -20.68 8.46
CA ARG A 110 -9.80 -20.70 9.79
C ARG A 110 -8.80 -19.55 9.94
N VAL A 111 -8.78 -18.93 11.11
CA VAL A 111 -7.87 -17.84 11.47
C VAL A 111 -7.08 -18.25 12.71
N PRO A 112 -5.73 -18.30 12.66
CA PRO A 112 -4.93 -18.65 13.83
C PRO A 112 -5.19 -17.70 15.02
N GLY A 113 -5.40 -18.27 16.20
CA GLY A 113 -5.53 -17.52 17.46
C GLY A 113 -4.48 -17.90 18.49
N ALA A 114 -4.41 -17.19 19.61
CA ALA A 114 -3.37 -17.39 20.62
C ALA A 114 -3.58 -18.70 21.42
N SER A 115 -4.84 -18.97 21.78
CA SER A 115 -5.25 -20.16 22.55
C SER A 115 -5.93 -21.20 21.66
N CYS A 116 -6.79 -20.74 20.74
CA CYS A 116 -7.47 -21.57 19.76
C CYS A 116 -7.75 -20.79 18.48
N ASP A 117 -7.84 -21.54 17.38
CA ASP A 117 -8.15 -20.97 16.08
C ASP A 117 -9.58 -20.41 16.05
N GLY A 118 -9.72 -19.23 15.47
CA GLY A 118 -10.99 -18.60 15.14
C GLY A 118 -11.45 -18.87 13.71
N TRP A 119 -12.50 -18.14 13.30
CA TRP A 119 -13.09 -18.26 11.97
C TRP A 119 -13.32 -16.90 11.33
N ARG A 120 -13.14 -16.84 10.02
CA ARG A 120 -13.51 -15.73 9.14
C ARG A 120 -14.61 -16.20 8.20
N ALA A 121 -15.62 -15.37 8.00
CA ALA A 121 -16.71 -15.62 7.07
C ALA A 121 -17.13 -14.31 6.38
N GLU A 122 -17.67 -14.39 5.16
CA GLU A 122 -18.04 -13.23 4.36
C GLU A 122 -19.47 -13.32 3.82
N ARG A 123 -20.23 -12.22 3.89
CA ARG A 123 -21.58 -12.11 3.34
C ARG A 123 -21.97 -10.64 3.14
N ASP A 124 -22.71 -10.34 2.07
CA ASP A 124 -23.30 -9.02 1.80
C ASP A 124 -22.29 -7.86 1.88
N GLY A 125 -21.07 -8.08 1.37
CA GLY A 125 -20.01 -7.06 1.40
C GLY A 125 -19.41 -6.84 2.79
N MET A 126 -19.65 -7.72 3.75
CA MET A 126 -19.04 -7.73 5.08
C MET A 126 -18.17 -8.96 5.28
N THR A 127 -17.05 -8.75 5.97
CA THR A 127 -16.21 -9.81 6.52
C THR A 127 -16.38 -9.80 8.03
N VAL A 128 -16.69 -10.96 8.60
CA VAL A 128 -16.71 -11.17 10.04
C VAL A 128 -15.59 -12.12 10.41
N THR A 129 -14.77 -11.73 11.39
CA THR A 129 -13.63 -12.52 11.87
C THR A 129 -13.68 -12.63 13.38
N LEU A 130 -13.86 -13.84 13.89
CA LEU A 130 -13.65 -14.19 15.28
C LEU A 130 -12.18 -14.56 15.49
N THR A 131 -11.55 -13.97 16.49
CA THR A 131 -10.20 -14.32 16.95
C THR A 131 -10.19 -14.47 18.46
N HIS A 132 -9.24 -15.25 18.97
CA HIS A 132 -9.04 -15.48 20.39
C HIS A 132 -7.67 -14.95 20.83
N PRO A 133 -7.54 -13.62 21.05
CA PRO A 133 -6.36 -13.06 21.70
C PRO A 133 -6.24 -13.50 23.17
N ALA A 134 -5.11 -13.21 23.80
CA ALA A 134 -4.81 -13.64 25.16
C ALA A 134 -5.80 -13.13 26.24
N HIS A 135 -6.52 -12.04 25.96
CA HIS A 135 -7.35 -11.32 26.93
C HIS A 135 -8.86 -11.36 26.62
N GLY A 136 -9.31 -12.34 25.84
CA GLY A 136 -10.73 -12.47 25.51
C GLY A 136 -10.97 -12.97 24.09
N SER A 137 -12.24 -13.15 23.73
CA SER A 137 -12.63 -13.49 22.36
C SER A 137 -13.16 -12.23 21.66
N ARG A 138 -12.75 -12.00 20.41
CA ARG A 138 -13.09 -10.80 19.67
C ARG A 138 -13.71 -11.15 18.34
N LEU A 139 -14.94 -10.71 18.12
CA LEU A 139 -15.59 -10.72 16.81
C LEU A 139 -15.42 -9.34 16.17
N SER A 140 -14.74 -9.29 15.04
CA SER A 140 -14.55 -8.07 14.27
C SER A 140 -15.38 -8.12 13.00
N ILE A 141 -16.09 -7.03 12.71
CA ILE A 141 -16.87 -6.84 11.49
C ILE A 141 -16.22 -5.71 10.70
N THR A 142 -15.78 -6.04 9.49
CA THR A 142 -15.14 -5.12 8.55
C THR A 142 -15.87 -5.16 7.23
N GLN A 143 -15.76 -4.12 6.43
CA GLN A 143 -16.21 -4.18 5.04
C GLN A 143 -15.33 -5.15 4.23
N SER A 144 -15.95 -5.99 3.41
CA SER A 144 -15.24 -6.81 2.42
C SER A 144 -14.71 -5.94 1.28
N ALA A 145 -13.56 -6.29 0.74
CA ALA A 145 -13.05 -5.64 -0.46
C ALA A 145 -14.06 -5.81 -1.62
N PRO A 146 -14.39 -4.76 -2.37
CA PRO A 146 -15.35 -4.87 -3.47
C PRO A 146 -14.82 -5.80 -4.56
N GLY A 147 -15.72 -6.43 -5.32
CA GLY A 147 -15.38 -7.46 -6.32
C GLY A 147 -14.35 -7.03 -7.39
N GLY A 148 -14.17 -5.72 -7.59
CA GLY A 148 -13.17 -5.14 -8.49
C GLY A 148 -11.84 -4.72 -7.85
N PHE A 149 -11.73 -4.71 -6.50
CA PHE A 149 -10.54 -4.21 -5.79
C PHE A 149 -9.27 -4.93 -6.21
N ARG A 150 -9.33 -6.27 -6.25
CA ARG A 150 -8.18 -7.11 -6.63
C ARG A 150 -7.80 -6.89 -8.09
N ALA A 151 -8.79 -6.80 -8.98
CA ALA A 151 -8.57 -6.56 -10.40
C ALA A 151 -7.96 -5.18 -10.65
N ALA A 152 -8.48 -4.12 -10.01
CA ALA A 152 -7.96 -2.77 -10.10
C ALA A 152 -6.52 -2.67 -9.56
N THR A 153 -6.24 -3.33 -8.44
CA THR A 153 -4.89 -3.35 -7.83
C THR A 153 -3.89 -4.07 -8.73
N ILE A 154 -4.23 -5.26 -9.25
CA ILE A 154 -3.37 -6.01 -10.16
C ILE A 154 -3.14 -5.21 -11.46
N THR A 155 -4.21 -4.68 -12.05
CA THR A 155 -4.12 -3.91 -13.31
C THR A 155 -3.26 -2.66 -13.13
N GLY A 156 -3.48 -1.91 -12.05
CA GLY A 156 -2.65 -0.76 -11.70
C GLY A 156 -1.17 -1.13 -11.53
N THR A 157 -0.89 -2.24 -10.85
CA THR A 157 0.48 -2.75 -10.65
C THR A 157 1.15 -3.09 -11.98
N LEU A 158 0.45 -3.81 -12.86
CA LEU A 158 0.97 -4.20 -14.17
C LEU A 158 1.23 -3.00 -15.07
N LEU A 159 0.27 -2.06 -15.15
CA LEU A 159 0.42 -0.84 -15.94
C LEU A 159 1.57 0.03 -15.41
N GLY A 160 1.66 0.18 -14.09
CA GLY A 160 2.77 0.88 -13.44
C GLY A 160 4.12 0.22 -13.75
N ALA A 161 4.21 -1.11 -13.64
CA ALA A 161 5.44 -1.84 -13.91
C ALA A 161 5.89 -1.70 -15.37
N VAL A 162 4.96 -1.81 -16.33
CA VAL A 162 5.26 -1.62 -17.76
C VAL A 162 5.73 -0.19 -18.03
N ALA A 163 5.02 0.82 -17.50
CA ALA A 163 5.40 2.22 -17.65
C ALA A 163 6.79 2.50 -17.08
N GLY A 164 7.09 2.00 -15.88
CA GLY A 164 8.39 2.14 -15.23
C GLY A 164 9.52 1.45 -15.99
N ALA A 165 9.29 0.23 -16.48
CA ALA A 165 10.28 -0.52 -17.26
C ALA A 165 10.64 0.20 -18.56
N VAL A 166 9.63 0.72 -19.27
CA VAL A 166 9.83 1.48 -20.51
C VAL A 166 10.60 2.77 -20.21
N LEU A 167 10.17 3.53 -19.20
CA LEU A 167 10.75 4.83 -18.87
C LEU A 167 12.20 4.71 -18.39
N PHE A 168 12.49 3.79 -17.47
CA PHE A 168 13.86 3.54 -17.00
C PHE A 168 14.73 2.86 -18.07
N GLY A 169 14.14 2.04 -18.95
CA GLY A 169 14.82 1.47 -20.09
C GLY A 169 15.24 2.53 -21.12
N VAL A 170 14.40 3.53 -21.37
CA VAL A 170 14.72 4.68 -22.23
C VAL A 170 15.78 5.58 -21.58
N VAL A 171 15.63 5.88 -20.28
CA VAL A 171 16.61 6.65 -19.49
C VAL A 171 17.98 5.99 -19.52
N ALA A 172 18.06 4.67 -19.28
CA ALA A 172 19.31 3.94 -19.29
C ALA A 172 19.99 3.97 -20.67
N ARG A 173 19.21 3.97 -21.76
CA ARG A 173 19.72 4.09 -23.14
C ARG A 173 20.19 5.49 -23.50
N SER A 174 19.71 6.52 -22.82
CA SER A 174 20.10 7.90 -23.07
C SER A 174 21.51 8.18 -22.53
N ARG A 175 22.41 8.66 -23.40
CA ARG A 175 23.80 8.97 -23.01
C ARG A 175 23.97 10.33 -22.30
N ARG A 176 22.88 11.00 -21.96
CA ARG A 176 22.94 12.33 -21.31
C ARG A 176 23.07 12.18 -19.78
N PRO A 177 23.81 13.06 -19.10
CA PRO A 177 23.97 13.00 -17.63
C PRO A 177 22.70 13.43 -16.86
N VAL A 178 21.86 14.26 -17.47
CA VAL A 178 20.59 14.74 -16.90
C VAL A 178 19.60 13.58 -16.59
N PRO A 179 19.42 12.58 -17.48
CA PRO A 179 18.59 11.40 -17.20
C PRO A 179 18.97 10.61 -15.93
N LEU A 180 20.26 10.52 -15.61
CA LEU A 180 20.73 9.78 -14.44
C LEU A 180 20.32 10.47 -13.13
N LEU A 181 20.38 11.80 -13.09
CA LEU A 181 20.04 12.59 -11.90
C LEU A 181 18.53 12.56 -11.61
N VAL A 182 17.72 12.58 -12.66
CA VAL A 182 16.25 12.40 -12.55
C VAL A 182 15.92 10.96 -12.13
N GLY A 183 16.61 9.96 -12.69
CA GLY A 183 16.42 8.55 -12.32
C GLY A 183 16.75 8.27 -10.85
N THR A 184 17.85 8.83 -10.32
CA THR A 184 18.19 8.70 -8.90
C THR A 184 17.20 9.44 -8.00
N LEU A 185 16.77 10.64 -8.38
CA LEU A 185 15.74 11.41 -7.67
C LEU A 185 14.43 10.61 -7.52
N VAL A 186 13.95 10.05 -8.63
CA VAL A 186 12.73 9.24 -8.67
C VAL A 186 12.91 7.96 -7.85
N THR A 187 14.08 7.34 -7.91
CA THR A 187 14.39 6.14 -7.11
C THR A 187 14.40 6.45 -5.62
N VAL A 188 15.12 7.49 -5.19
CA VAL A 188 15.21 7.88 -3.77
C VAL A 188 13.83 8.24 -3.22
N ALA A 189 12.97 8.87 -4.03
CA ALA A 189 11.62 9.24 -3.60
C ALA A 189 10.67 8.04 -3.50
N LEU A 190 10.69 7.14 -4.49
CA LEU A 190 9.74 6.03 -4.55
C LEU A 190 10.19 4.82 -3.72
N PHE A 191 11.49 4.65 -3.48
CA PHE A 191 12.03 3.46 -2.82
C PHE A 191 11.51 3.26 -1.38
N PRO A 192 11.44 4.28 -0.50
CA PRO A 192 10.91 4.09 0.85
C PRO A 192 9.45 3.63 0.85
N GLY A 193 8.62 4.23 -0.01
CA GLY A 193 7.21 3.84 -0.17
C GLY A 193 7.07 2.44 -0.75
N ALA A 194 7.88 2.09 -1.75
CA ALA A 194 7.90 0.76 -2.33
C ALA A 194 8.30 -0.31 -1.29
N ALA A 195 9.38 -0.06 -0.53
CA ALA A 195 9.86 -0.98 0.49
C ALA A 195 8.78 -1.24 1.56
N LEU A 196 8.17 -0.17 2.10
CA LEU A 196 7.11 -0.30 3.10
C LEU A 196 5.87 -1.02 2.56
N THR A 197 5.49 -0.73 1.32
CA THR A 197 4.35 -1.39 0.65
C THR A 197 4.59 -2.90 0.54
N TRP A 198 5.79 -3.33 0.12
CA TRP A 198 6.11 -4.74 -0.03
C TRP A 198 6.26 -5.47 1.31
N THR A 199 6.84 -4.83 2.33
CA THR A 199 6.91 -5.41 3.67
C THR A 199 5.53 -5.65 4.26
N ASP A 200 4.61 -4.72 4.03
CA ASP A 200 3.24 -4.84 4.51
C ASP A 200 2.44 -5.88 3.72
N LEU A 201 2.60 -5.91 2.39
CA LEU A 201 1.98 -6.95 1.54
C LEU A 201 2.45 -8.36 1.93
N ALA A 202 3.72 -8.51 2.34
CA ALA A 202 4.25 -9.78 2.80
C ALA A 202 3.63 -10.22 4.14
N ALA A 203 3.33 -9.27 5.04
CA ALA A 203 2.74 -9.54 6.34
C ALA A 203 1.21 -9.74 6.28
N ASN A 204 0.51 -8.85 5.58
CA ASN A 204 -0.96 -8.70 5.64
C ASN A 204 -1.67 -9.06 4.32
N ARG A 205 -0.91 -9.38 3.26
CA ARG A 205 -1.43 -9.63 1.90
C ARG A 205 -2.25 -8.45 1.35
N LEU A 206 -3.06 -8.67 0.33
CA LEU A 206 -3.99 -7.68 -0.24
C LEU A 206 -5.27 -7.50 0.60
N ALA A 207 -5.26 -7.91 1.88
CA ALA A 207 -6.44 -7.83 2.72
C ALA A 207 -6.72 -6.39 3.21
N GLU A 208 -5.75 -5.48 3.09
CA GLU A 208 -5.82 -4.11 3.58
C GLU A 208 -5.36 -3.09 2.51
N PRO A 209 -5.86 -1.84 2.57
CA PRO A 209 -5.47 -0.79 1.63
C PRO A 209 -4.01 -0.38 1.82
N VAL A 210 -3.25 -0.36 0.74
CA VAL A 210 -1.79 -0.11 0.72
C VAL A 210 -1.44 1.33 0.33
N TRP A 211 -2.39 2.07 -0.23
CA TRP A 211 -2.26 3.50 -0.55
C TRP A 211 -1.95 4.45 0.61
N PRO A 212 -2.33 4.19 1.89
CA PRO A 212 -2.06 5.12 2.98
C PRO A 212 -0.57 5.32 3.26
N VAL A 213 0.28 4.34 2.89
CA VAL A 213 1.76 4.44 2.96
C VAL A 213 2.26 5.72 2.30
N TRP A 214 1.78 6.01 1.09
CA TRP A 214 2.23 7.14 0.31
C TRP A 214 1.75 8.47 0.88
N ARG A 215 0.54 8.48 1.46
CA ARG A 215 -0.01 9.66 2.13
C ARG A 215 0.72 9.94 3.46
N GLY A 216 1.10 8.90 4.19
CA GLY A 216 1.93 9.00 5.40
C GLY A 216 3.37 9.44 5.12
N LEU A 217 3.93 9.05 3.97
CA LEU A 217 5.27 9.46 3.55
C LEU A 217 5.32 10.84 2.87
N ALA A 218 4.20 11.34 2.34
CA ALA A 218 4.16 12.63 1.65
C ALA A 218 4.78 13.81 2.44
N PRO A 219 4.56 13.97 3.76
CA PRO A 219 5.17 15.04 4.55
C PRO A 219 6.72 15.01 4.54
N VAL A 220 7.32 13.85 4.30
CA VAL A 220 8.78 13.65 4.26
C VAL A 220 9.29 13.68 2.82
N LEU A 221 8.59 13.01 1.90
CA LEU A 221 9.01 12.88 0.51
C LEU A 221 8.88 14.19 -0.27
N VAL A 222 7.85 15.01 -0.01
CA VAL A 222 7.64 16.30 -0.69
C VAL A 222 8.78 17.30 -0.41
N PRO A 223 9.17 17.60 0.84
CA PRO A 223 10.29 18.51 1.08
C PRO A 223 11.62 17.95 0.58
N LEU A 224 11.85 16.64 0.72
CA LEU A 224 13.03 15.98 0.14
C LEU A 224 13.09 16.18 -1.39
N TRP A 225 11.95 16.05 -2.07
CA TRP A 225 11.85 16.26 -3.51
C TRP A 225 12.16 17.70 -3.89
N LEU A 226 11.63 18.69 -3.16
CA LEU A 226 11.92 20.10 -3.39
C LEU A 226 13.40 20.42 -3.25
N VAL A 227 14.06 19.90 -2.20
CA VAL A 227 15.51 20.07 -1.99
C VAL A 227 16.31 19.44 -3.12
N LEU A 228 15.99 18.21 -3.51
CA LEU A 228 16.71 17.52 -4.57
C LEU A 228 16.47 18.15 -5.96
N LEU A 229 15.27 18.68 -6.23
CA LEU A 229 14.99 19.46 -7.43
C LEU A 229 15.80 20.75 -7.46
N LEU A 230 15.86 21.47 -6.34
CA LEU A 230 16.66 22.69 -6.20
C LEU A 230 18.14 22.40 -6.48
N ILE A 231 18.69 21.33 -5.89
CA ILE A 231 20.07 20.88 -6.14
C ILE A 231 20.25 20.53 -7.62
N GLY A 232 19.30 19.80 -8.22
CA GLY A 232 19.33 19.45 -9.64
C GLY A 232 19.35 20.67 -10.56
N VAL A 233 18.52 21.68 -10.26
CA VAL A 233 18.48 22.96 -10.99
C VAL A 233 19.81 23.70 -10.84
N ILE A 234 20.38 23.78 -9.62
CA ILE A 234 21.66 24.44 -9.36
C ILE A 234 22.80 23.77 -10.15
N VAL A 235 22.86 22.43 -10.13
CA VAL A 235 23.88 21.67 -10.86
C VAL A 235 23.72 21.83 -12.37
N LEU A 236 22.48 21.86 -12.88
CA LEU A 236 22.21 22.06 -14.30
C LEU A 236 22.53 23.49 -14.76
N ALA A 237 22.24 24.49 -13.93
CA ALA A 237 22.58 25.88 -14.17
C ALA A 237 24.10 26.08 -14.20
N ARG A 238 24.84 25.54 -13.22
CA ARG A 238 26.32 25.61 -13.20
C ARG A 238 27.00 24.90 -14.37
N ARG A 239 26.36 23.92 -15.00
CA ARG A 239 26.89 23.26 -16.21
C ARG A 239 26.63 24.04 -17.50
N ARG A 240 25.76 25.06 -17.46
CA ARG A 240 25.46 25.91 -18.62
C ARG A 240 26.33 27.14 -18.73
N ASP A 241 27.11 27.48 -17.70
CA ASP A 241 28.13 28.52 -17.79
C ASP A 241 29.41 27.91 -18.41
N PRO A 242 29.74 28.22 -19.68
CA PRO A 242 31.02 27.85 -20.26
C PRO A 242 32.08 28.77 -19.65
N ALA A 243 33.27 28.22 -19.41
CA ALA A 243 34.44 28.96 -18.98
C ALA A 243 34.65 30.22 -19.84
N VAL A 244 34.91 31.34 -19.17
CA VAL A 244 35.41 32.58 -19.75
C VAL A 244 36.58 32.25 -20.67
N PRO A 245 36.58 32.64 -21.96
CA PRO A 245 37.72 32.38 -22.83
C PRO A 245 38.92 33.17 -22.30
N VAL A 246 40.01 32.47 -22.03
CA VAL A 246 41.33 33.06 -21.80
C VAL A 246 41.71 33.76 -23.09
N THR A 247 41.69 35.09 -23.09
CA THR A 247 42.33 35.89 -24.12
C THR A 247 43.84 35.80 -23.89
N ASP A 248 44.52 34.99 -24.70
CA ASP A 248 45.97 35.09 -24.88
C ASP A 248 46.27 36.34 -25.73
N PRO A 249 46.98 37.36 -25.22
CA PRO A 249 47.59 38.35 -26.09
C PRO A 249 48.81 37.73 -26.76
N VAL A 250 48.61 37.42 -28.04
CA VAL A 250 49.59 37.29 -29.14
C VAL A 250 51.01 37.70 -28.76
N ALA A 251 51.92 36.72 -28.78
CA ALA A 251 53.34 36.96 -28.90
C ALA A 251 53.65 37.52 -30.29
N THR A 252 53.84 38.83 -30.40
CA THR A 252 54.53 39.44 -31.54
C THR A 252 56.03 39.46 -31.25
N GLY A 253 56.73 38.44 -31.70
CA GLY A 253 58.16 38.52 -31.96
C GLY A 253 58.38 38.73 -33.45
N HIS A 254 58.93 39.87 -33.85
CA HIS A 254 59.75 40.01 -35.05
C HIS A 254 60.87 41.00 -34.76
N ALA A 255 62.08 40.47 -34.72
CA ALA A 255 63.32 41.19 -34.96
C ALA A 255 63.58 41.17 -36.47
N GLY A 256 64.02 42.29 -37.02
CA GLY A 256 64.34 42.50 -38.44
C GLY A 256 64.40 43.97 -38.74
#